data_AF-A0A2V8LJ02-F1
#
_entry.id   AF-A0A2V8LJ02-F1
#
_cell.length_a   1.000
_cell.length_b   1.000
_cell.length_c   1.000
_cell.angle_alpha   90.00
_cell.angle_beta   90.00
_cell.angle_gamma   90.00
#
_symmetry.space_group_name_H-M   'P 1'
#
loop_
_entity.id
_entity.type
_entity.pdbx_description
1 polymer ?
#
loop_
_entity_poly.entity_id
_entity_poly.type
_entity_poly.pdbx_seq_one_letter_code
_entity_poly.pdbx_strand_id
1 'polypeptide(L)'
;MATQNSDPKREMLRHTVATLAYRGGKAVRDAHDSFADFKASETTRTPAQILAHVGDLLDWALSIAKGTETWNNAEPLEWRAEVARFYAALKSFDDYLASDAALDANCERLFQGPVADALTHIGQIAMLRRIAGEPMKGENYSRAKIEVGHVGAEQETPKREFD
;
A
#
# COMPACT_ATOMS: atom_id res chain seq x y z
N MET A 1 23.07 14.26 21.88
CA MET A 1 21.80 13.79 21.30
C MET A 1 21.87 12.27 21.28
N ALA A 2 21.09 11.59 22.13
CA ALA A 2 21.06 10.14 22.11
C ALA A 2 20.47 9.71 20.76
N THR A 3 21.21 8.94 19.98
CA THR A 3 20.66 8.18 18.88
C THR A 3 19.56 7.30 19.47
N GLN A 4 18.29 7.62 19.18
CA GLN A 4 17.21 6.70 19.44
C GLN A 4 17.60 5.38 18.78
N ASN A 5 17.83 4.36 19.59
CA ASN A 5 18.06 3.01 19.10
C ASN A 5 16.69 2.53 18.64
N SER A 6 16.37 2.85 17.39
CA SER A 6 15.12 2.49 16.73
C SER A 6 14.97 0.97 16.75
N ASP A 7 13.79 0.48 17.11
CA ASP A 7 13.51 -0.96 17.11
C ASP A 7 13.67 -1.52 15.68
N PRO A 8 14.63 -2.44 15.43
CA PRO A 8 14.89 -2.95 14.09
C PRO A 8 13.66 -3.62 13.44
N LYS A 9 12.75 -4.20 14.24
CA LYS A 9 11.51 -4.78 13.71
C LYS A 9 10.55 -3.70 13.23
N ARG A 10 10.45 -2.60 13.99
CA ARG A 10 9.65 -1.44 13.63
C ARG A 10 10.20 -0.76 12.39
N GLU A 11 11.52 -0.63 12.28
CA GLU A 11 12.17 -0.12 11.06
C GLU A 11 11.90 -1.01 9.84
N MET A 12 12.01 -2.33 10.01
CA MET A 12 11.69 -3.26 8.93
C MET A 12 10.21 -3.18 8.53
N LEU A 13 9.29 -3.05 9.50
CA LEU A 13 7.87 -2.85 9.21
C LEU A 13 7.66 -1.55 8.42
N ARG A 14 8.28 -0.43 8.80
CA ARG A 14 8.22 0.81 8.02
C ARG A 14 8.77 0.64 6.60
N HIS A 15 9.85 -0.13 6.43
CA HIS A 15 10.36 -0.45 5.10
C HIS A 15 9.37 -1.27 4.26
N THR A 16 8.59 -2.17 4.88
CA THR A 16 7.51 -2.87 4.17
C THR A 16 6.37 -1.92 3.75
N VAL A 17 6.04 -0.90 4.56
CA VAL A 17 5.06 0.13 4.20
C VAL A 17 5.56 0.99 3.04
N ALA A 18 6.83 1.41 3.07
CA ALA A 18 7.46 2.09 1.93
C ALA A 18 7.49 1.21 0.67
N THR A 19 7.72 -0.10 0.83
CA THR A 19 7.66 -1.06 -0.29
C THR A 19 6.26 -1.18 -0.87
N LEU A 20 5.23 -1.20 -0.02
CA LEU A 20 3.83 -1.16 -0.44
C LEU A 20 3.51 0.13 -1.18
N ALA A 21 3.99 1.28 -0.71
CA ALA A 21 3.82 2.57 -1.38
C ALA A 21 4.48 2.59 -2.77
N TYR A 22 5.70 2.07 -2.89
CA TYR A 22 6.42 1.99 -4.16
C TYR A 22 5.69 1.10 -5.18
N ARG A 23 5.37 -0.14 -4.77
CA ARG A 23 4.75 -1.13 -5.66
C ARG A 23 3.29 -0.80 -5.96
N GLY A 24 2.56 -0.32 -4.97
CA GLY A 24 1.18 0.15 -5.12
C GLY A 24 1.11 1.41 -5.98
N GLY A 25 2.02 2.36 -5.77
CA GLY A 25 2.12 3.56 -6.60
C GLY A 25 2.39 3.24 -8.06
N LYS A 26 3.26 2.26 -8.32
CA LYS A 26 3.41 1.73 -9.68
C LYS A 26 2.11 1.14 -10.23
N ALA A 27 1.38 0.34 -9.43
CA ALA A 27 0.12 -0.29 -9.83
C ALA A 27 -0.97 0.71 -10.24
N VAL A 28 -1.03 1.86 -9.55
CA VAL A 28 -2.13 2.82 -9.70
C VAL A 28 -1.80 4.03 -10.60
N ARG A 29 -0.51 4.39 -10.75
CA ARG A 29 -0.12 5.55 -11.56
C ARG A 29 -0.53 5.38 -13.03
N ASP A 30 -0.90 6.49 -13.65
CA ASP A 30 -1.25 6.58 -15.07
C ASP A 30 -2.32 5.57 -15.54
N ALA A 31 -3.13 5.02 -14.63
CA ALA A 31 -4.33 4.27 -14.99
C ALA A 31 -5.38 5.24 -15.55
N HIS A 32 -6.05 4.86 -16.63
CA HIS A 32 -7.20 5.60 -17.10
C HIS A 32 -8.33 5.52 -16.05
N ASP A 33 -9.15 6.56 -15.92
CA ASP A 33 -10.20 6.59 -14.89
C ASP A 33 -11.23 5.46 -15.09
N SER A 34 -11.45 5.00 -16.33
CA SER A 34 -12.29 3.83 -16.63
C SER A 34 -11.74 2.49 -16.13
N PHE A 35 -10.47 2.43 -15.74
CA PHE A 35 -9.88 1.22 -15.16
C PHE A 35 -10.55 0.87 -13.82
N ALA A 36 -11.03 1.86 -13.07
CA ALA A 36 -11.70 1.63 -11.78
C ALA A 36 -12.87 0.65 -11.87
N ASP A 37 -13.61 0.66 -12.98
CA ASP A 37 -14.81 -0.15 -13.20
C ASP A 37 -14.53 -1.46 -13.95
N PHE A 38 -13.28 -1.71 -14.35
CA PHE A 38 -12.92 -2.90 -15.10
C PHE A 38 -13.29 -4.16 -14.30
N LYS A 39 -13.98 -5.10 -14.95
CA LYS A 39 -14.46 -6.32 -14.33
C LYS A 39 -14.06 -7.55 -15.15
N ALA A 40 -13.10 -8.32 -14.64
CA ALA A 40 -12.55 -9.48 -15.33
C ALA A 40 -13.52 -10.68 -15.38
N SER A 41 -14.40 -10.79 -14.38
CA SER A 41 -15.51 -11.74 -14.34
C SER A 41 -16.62 -11.22 -13.41
N GLU A 42 -17.81 -11.81 -13.50
CA GLU A 42 -18.99 -11.44 -12.67
C GLU A 42 -18.70 -11.39 -11.17
N THR A 43 -17.81 -12.27 -10.68
CA THR A 43 -17.49 -12.42 -9.25
C THR A 43 -16.22 -11.69 -8.82
N THR A 44 -15.41 -11.17 -9.75
CA THR A 44 -14.21 -10.41 -9.41
C THR A 44 -14.55 -9.04 -8.84
N ARG A 45 -13.76 -8.59 -7.85
CA ARG A 45 -13.73 -7.18 -7.45
C ARG A 45 -13.17 -6.33 -8.59
N THR A 46 -13.72 -5.12 -8.75
CA THR A 46 -13.14 -4.12 -9.64
C THR A 46 -11.86 -3.51 -9.04
N PRO A 47 -10.99 -2.86 -9.82
CA PRO A 47 -9.82 -2.17 -9.28
C PRO A 47 -10.15 -1.14 -8.20
N ALA A 48 -11.24 -0.38 -8.33
CA ALA A 48 -11.66 0.55 -7.27
C ALA A 48 -12.05 -0.19 -5.99
N GLN A 49 -12.79 -1.30 -6.08
CA GLN A 49 -13.13 -2.12 -4.92
C GLN A 49 -11.90 -2.74 -4.25
N ILE A 50 -10.89 -3.14 -5.04
CA ILE A 50 -9.63 -3.66 -4.49
C ILE A 50 -8.85 -2.54 -3.79
N LEU A 51 -8.76 -1.35 -4.39
CA LEU A 51 -8.00 -0.24 -3.79
C LEU A 51 -8.68 0.31 -2.52
N ALA A 52 -10.02 0.39 -2.52
CA ALA A 52 -10.80 0.74 -1.32
C ALA A 52 -10.54 -0.24 -0.17
N HIS A 53 -10.51 -1.54 -0.48
CA HIS A 53 -10.17 -2.58 0.50
C HIS A 53 -8.73 -2.48 1.01
N VAL A 54 -7.77 -2.12 0.15
CA VAL A 54 -6.40 -1.82 0.58
C VAL A 54 -6.38 -0.62 1.55
N GLY A 55 -7.20 0.41 1.30
CA GLY A 55 -7.42 1.51 2.24
C GLY A 55 -7.92 1.02 3.60
N ASP A 56 -8.96 0.16 3.60
CA ASP A 56 -9.51 -0.41 4.83
C ASP A 56 -8.47 -1.23 5.62
N LEU A 57 -7.61 -1.99 4.92
CA LEU A 57 -6.51 -2.74 5.55
C LEU A 57 -5.49 -1.82 6.23
N LEU A 58 -5.18 -0.67 5.64
CA LEU A 58 -4.23 0.31 6.21
C LEU A 58 -4.85 1.04 7.42
N ASP A 59 -6.12 1.40 7.34
CA ASP A 59 -6.87 1.98 8.45
C ASP A 59 -6.97 0.97 9.63
N TRP A 60 -7.19 -0.31 9.31
CA TRP A 60 -7.18 -1.40 10.28
C TRP A 60 -5.79 -1.64 10.88
N ALA A 61 -4.71 -1.59 10.09
CA ALA A 61 -3.35 -1.68 10.60
C ALA A 61 -3.06 -0.60 11.64
N LEU A 62 -3.48 0.64 11.36
CA LEU A 62 -3.33 1.77 12.26
C LEU A 62 -4.17 1.59 13.53
N SER A 63 -5.39 1.08 13.42
CA SER A 63 -6.26 0.85 14.59
C SER A 63 -5.75 -0.27 15.49
N ILE A 64 -5.22 -1.36 14.91
CA ILE A 64 -4.49 -2.41 15.64
C ILE A 64 -3.28 -1.82 16.36
N ALA A 65 -2.45 -1.03 15.66
CA ALA A 65 -1.24 -0.46 16.25
C ALA A 65 -1.54 0.46 17.45
N LYS A 66 -2.73 1.09 17.47
CA LYS A 66 -3.24 1.96 18.54
C LYS A 66 -4.01 1.23 19.65
N GLY A 67 -4.28 -0.08 19.51
CA GLY A 67 -5.09 -0.83 20.47
C GLY A 67 -6.60 -0.54 20.38
N THR A 68 -7.06 0.09 19.30
CA THR A 68 -8.48 0.41 19.04
C THR A 68 -9.00 -0.37 17.85
N GLU A 69 -8.63 -1.65 17.76
CA GLU A 69 -8.86 -2.52 16.60
C GLU A 69 -10.32 -2.46 16.12
N THR A 70 -10.50 -1.87 14.94
CA THR A 70 -11.80 -1.62 14.31
C THR A 70 -11.70 -1.84 12.82
N TRP A 71 -12.70 -2.54 12.26
CA TRP A 71 -12.85 -2.79 10.84
C TRP A 71 -13.97 -1.92 10.27
N ASN A 72 -13.72 -1.32 9.10
CA ASN A 72 -14.71 -0.61 8.31
C ASN A 72 -14.64 -1.13 6.88
N ASN A 73 -15.78 -1.38 6.26
CA ASN A 73 -15.84 -1.74 4.85
C ASN A 73 -16.28 -0.49 4.08
N ALA A 74 -15.32 0.26 3.54
CA ALA A 74 -15.63 1.52 2.88
C ALA A 74 -16.31 1.28 1.53
N GLU A 75 -17.27 2.15 1.20
CA GLU A 75 -17.77 2.25 -0.18
C GLU A 75 -16.65 2.80 -1.07
N PRO A 76 -16.35 2.17 -2.22
CA PRO A 76 -15.32 2.64 -3.13
C PRO A 76 -15.61 4.06 -3.64
N LEU A 77 -14.58 4.89 -3.65
CA LEU A 77 -14.59 6.21 -4.24
C LEU A 77 -14.21 6.16 -5.73
N GLU A 78 -14.36 7.30 -6.40
CA GLU A 78 -13.78 7.50 -7.74
C GLU A 78 -12.28 7.22 -7.74
N TRP A 79 -11.76 6.70 -8.85
CA TRP A 79 -10.39 6.17 -8.93
C TRP A 79 -9.32 7.08 -8.31
N ARG A 80 -9.30 8.35 -8.69
CA ARG A 80 -8.32 9.34 -8.20
C ARG A 80 -8.46 9.60 -6.71
N ALA A 81 -9.68 9.56 -6.19
CA ALA A 81 -9.94 9.71 -4.77
C ALA A 81 -9.50 8.47 -4.00
N GLU A 82 -9.66 7.26 -4.55
CA GLU A 82 -9.09 6.04 -3.95
C GLU A 82 -7.57 6.05 -3.94
N VAL A 83 -6.93 6.52 -5.01
CA VAL A 83 -5.46 6.69 -5.04
C VAL A 83 -5.00 7.69 -3.97
N ALA A 84 -5.69 8.82 -3.82
CA ALA A 84 -5.39 9.79 -2.77
C ALA A 84 -5.59 9.20 -1.35
N ARG A 85 -6.67 8.45 -1.14
CA ARG A 85 -6.96 7.75 0.12
C ARG A 85 -5.87 6.73 0.45
N PHE A 86 -5.45 5.93 -0.52
CA PHE A 86 -4.36 4.95 -0.37
C PHE A 86 -3.09 5.60 0.19
N TYR A 87 -2.64 6.72 -0.41
CA TYR A 87 -1.45 7.42 0.09
C TYR A 87 -1.67 8.10 1.45
N ALA A 88 -2.86 8.62 1.72
CA ALA A 88 -3.18 9.20 3.03
C ALA A 88 -3.16 8.15 4.16
N ALA A 89 -3.68 6.95 3.89
CA ALA A 89 -3.68 5.83 4.83
C ALA A 89 -2.26 5.30 5.07
N LEU A 90 -1.46 5.13 4.00
CA LEU A 90 -0.04 4.78 4.10
C LEU A 90 0.73 5.78 4.97
N LYS A 91 0.53 7.09 4.72
CA LYS A 91 1.17 8.15 5.50
C LYS A 91 0.78 8.10 6.97
N SER A 92 -0.51 7.97 7.25
CA SER A 92 -1.03 7.93 8.62
C SER A 92 -0.47 6.73 9.40
N PHE A 93 -0.33 5.58 8.74
CA PHE A 93 0.27 4.41 9.34
C PHE A 93 1.79 4.56 9.54
N ASP A 94 2.54 5.01 8.54
CA ASP A 94 3.98 5.23 8.68
C ASP A 94 4.31 6.32 9.71
N ASP A 95 3.54 7.41 9.78
CA ASP A 95 3.72 8.46 10.78
C ASP A 95 3.59 7.89 12.21
N TYR A 96 2.62 6.98 12.44
CA TYR A 96 2.47 6.31 13.74
C TYR A 96 3.65 5.37 14.01
N LEU A 97 4.09 4.61 13.01
CA LEU A 97 5.29 3.76 13.13
C LEU A 97 6.59 4.57 13.31
N ALA A 98 6.65 5.80 12.82
CA ALA A 98 7.79 6.70 12.99
C ALA A 98 7.83 7.35 14.38
N SER A 99 6.70 7.41 15.07
CA SER A 99 6.58 8.03 16.39
C SER A 99 7.12 7.16 17.53
N ASP A 100 7.28 7.78 18.70
CA ASP A 100 7.62 7.09 19.95
C ASP A 100 6.42 6.38 20.62
N ALA A 101 5.24 6.41 20.00
CA ALA A 101 4.06 5.74 20.56
C ALA A 101 4.29 4.22 20.64
N ALA A 102 3.78 3.61 21.70
CA ALA A 102 3.80 2.16 21.85
C ALA A 102 2.93 1.49 20.78
N LEU A 103 3.38 0.34 20.28
CA LEU A 103 2.55 -0.52 19.44
C LEU A 103 1.80 -1.49 20.35
N ASP A 104 0.46 -1.50 20.24
CA ASP A 104 -0.37 -2.44 21.01
C ASP A 104 -0.26 -3.89 20.47
N ALA A 105 0.12 -4.02 19.19
CA ALA A 105 0.47 -5.29 18.55
C ALA A 105 1.96 -5.36 18.19
N ASN A 106 2.50 -6.57 18.13
CA ASN A 106 3.85 -6.77 17.60
C ASN A 106 3.92 -6.50 16.08
N CYS A 107 5.13 -6.23 15.59
CA CYS A 107 5.35 -5.90 14.18
C CYS A 107 5.00 -7.07 13.25
N GLU A 108 5.16 -8.31 13.71
CA GLU A 108 4.82 -9.52 12.96
C GLU A 108 3.32 -9.61 12.67
N ARG A 109 2.46 -9.29 13.64
CA ARG A 109 1.00 -9.27 13.47
C ARG A 109 0.57 -8.18 12.48
N LEU A 110 1.15 -6.99 12.59
CA LEU A 110 0.90 -5.87 11.67
C LEU A 110 1.38 -6.21 10.24
N PHE A 111 2.49 -6.92 10.11
CA PHE A 111 2.97 -7.37 8.81
C PHE A 111 2.08 -8.47 8.21
N GLN A 112 1.86 -9.57 8.93
CA GLN A 112 1.23 -10.77 8.37
C GLN A 112 -0.24 -10.59 8.02
N GLY A 113 -0.94 -9.70 8.75
CA GLY A 113 -2.35 -9.40 8.51
C GLY A 113 -2.48 -8.32 7.45
N PRO A 114 -2.57 -7.04 7.85
CA PRO A 114 -2.94 -5.97 6.92
C PRO A 114 -1.91 -5.68 5.83
N VAL A 115 -0.61 -5.64 6.13
CA VAL A 115 0.41 -5.23 5.13
C VAL A 115 0.64 -6.31 4.06
N ALA A 116 0.74 -7.57 4.46
CA ALA A 116 0.91 -8.68 3.52
C ALA A 116 -0.32 -8.88 2.63
N ASP A 117 -1.53 -8.69 3.19
CA ASP A 117 -2.77 -8.75 2.43
C ASP A 117 -2.88 -7.58 1.43
N ALA A 118 -2.53 -6.36 1.85
CA ALA A 118 -2.46 -5.22 0.96
C ALA A 118 -1.49 -5.44 -0.23
N LEU A 119 -0.30 -5.99 0.02
CA LEU A 119 0.64 -6.36 -1.05
C LEU A 119 0.07 -7.40 -2.01
N THR A 120 -0.72 -8.35 -1.50
CA THR A 120 -1.40 -9.37 -2.31
C THR A 120 -2.43 -8.72 -3.23
N HIS A 121 -3.22 -7.80 -2.70
CA HIS A 121 -4.22 -7.04 -3.46
C HIS A 121 -3.59 -6.07 -4.49
N ILE A 122 -2.45 -5.45 -4.19
CA ILE A 122 -1.68 -4.70 -5.20
C ILE A 122 -1.25 -5.60 -6.37
N GLY A 123 -0.89 -6.86 -6.09
CA GLY A 123 -0.62 -7.85 -7.13
C GLY A 123 -1.83 -8.13 -8.05
N GLN A 124 -3.04 -8.13 -7.48
CA GLN A 124 -4.28 -8.29 -8.25
C GLN A 124 -4.54 -7.07 -9.15
N ILE A 125 -4.36 -5.85 -8.65
CA ILE A 125 -4.48 -4.62 -9.46
C ILE A 125 -3.49 -4.67 -10.63
N ALA A 126 -2.23 -5.04 -10.35
CA ALA A 126 -1.20 -5.14 -11.39
C ALA A 126 -1.55 -6.18 -12.47
N MET A 127 -2.19 -7.29 -12.09
CA MET A 127 -2.68 -8.29 -13.03
C MET A 127 -3.84 -7.74 -13.87
N LEU A 128 -4.82 -7.08 -13.23
CA LEU A 128 -5.97 -6.49 -13.91
C LEU A 128 -5.55 -5.39 -14.90
N ARG A 129 -4.54 -4.58 -14.57
CA ARG A 129 -3.94 -3.60 -15.50
C ARG A 129 -3.59 -4.24 -16.84
N ARG A 130 -2.90 -5.38 -16.82
CA ARG A 130 -2.50 -6.10 -18.04
C ARG A 130 -3.71 -6.68 -18.79
N ILE A 131 -4.67 -7.26 -18.08
CA ILE A 131 -5.88 -7.84 -18.69
C ILE A 131 -6.74 -6.76 -19.34
N ALA A 132 -6.84 -5.58 -18.72
CA ALA A 132 -7.57 -4.42 -19.23
C ALA A 132 -6.87 -3.70 -20.40
N GLY A 133 -5.70 -4.18 -20.85
CA GLY A 133 -4.97 -3.55 -21.95
C GLY A 133 -4.12 -2.33 -21.55
N GLU A 134 -3.93 -2.10 -20.24
CA GLU A 134 -3.08 -1.04 -19.69
C GLU A 134 -1.88 -1.62 -18.91
N PRO A 135 -1.01 -2.43 -19.55
CA PRO A 135 0.09 -3.08 -18.85
C PRO A 135 1.10 -2.05 -18.34
N MET A 136 1.69 -2.36 -17.19
CA MET A 136 2.87 -1.67 -16.69
C MET A 136 4.12 -2.47 -17.05
N LYS A 137 5.25 -1.77 -17.22
CA LYS A 137 6.55 -2.40 -17.41
C LYS A 137 6.94 -3.26 -16.21
N GLY A 138 7.57 -4.40 -16.49
CA GLY A 138 8.27 -5.18 -15.48
C GLY A 138 9.40 -4.37 -14.86
N GLU A 139 9.75 -4.67 -13.62
CA GLU A 139 10.85 -3.99 -12.93
C GLU A 139 11.57 -4.93 -11.97
N ASN A 140 12.88 -4.68 -11.84
CA ASN A 140 13.68 -5.34 -10.83
C ASN A 140 13.61 -4.57 -9.50
N TYR A 141 12.65 -4.94 -8.65
CA TYR A 141 12.47 -4.31 -7.34
C TYR A 141 13.68 -4.46 -6.40
N SER A 142 14.56 -5.45 -6.59
CA SER A 142 15.82 -5.55 -5.82
C SER A 142 16.81 -4.42 -6.12
N ARG A 143 16.60 -3.67 -7.21
CA ARG A 143 17.36 -2.48 -7.60
C ARG A 143 16.59 -1.18 -7.38
N ALA A 144 15.32 -1.25 -6.96
CA ALA A 144 14.52 -0.06 -6.69
C ALA A 144 15.06 0.67 -5.45
N LYS A 145 15.01 2.00 -5.47
CA LYS A 145 15.35 2.83 -4.31
C LYS A 145 14.08 3.01 -3.48
N ILE A 146 13.94 2.21 -2.44
CA ILE A 146 12.80 2.25 -1.51
C ILE A 146 13.32 2.70 -0.15
N GLU A 147 12.88 3.87 0.29
CA GLU A 147 13.35 4.51 1.52
C GLU A 147 12.22 4.61 2.55
N VAL A 148 12.55 4.30 3.81
CA VAL A 148 11.62 4.47 4.94
C VAL A 148 11.13 5.92 4.99
N GLY A 149 9.82 6.11 5.23
CA GLY A 149 9.19 7.44 5.23
C GLY A 149 8.76 7.92 3.84
N HIS A 150 9.20 7.28 2.75
CA HIS A 150 8.80 7.65 1.40
C HIS A 150 7.52 6.94 0.96
N VAL A 151 6.39 7.37 1.51
CA VAL A 151 5.09 6.69 1.37
C VAL A 151 4.06 7.47 0.54
N GLY A 152 4.47 8.54 -0.15
CA GLY A 152 3.61 9.39 -0.98
C GLY A 152 3.57 9.01 -2.46
N ALA A 153 2.86 9.80 -3.26
CA ALA A 153 2.69 9.56 -4.71
C ALA A 153 3.98 9.77 -5.53
N GLU A 154 4.83 10.69 -5.09
CA GLU A 154 6.07 11.06 -5.77
C GLU A 154 7.18 10.02 -5.51
N GLN A 155 7.05 8.83 -6.06
CA GLN A 155 8.01 7.73 -5.88
C GLN A 155 9.26 7.88 -6.76
N GLU A 156 10.38 7.28 -6.32
CA GLU A 156 11.62 7.23 -7.08
C GLU A 156 11.43 6.57 -8.46
N THR A 157 12.11 7.12 -9.47
CA THR A 157 12.06 6.54 -10.82
C THR A 157 12.66 5.13 -10.83
N PRO A 158 12.04 4.16 -11.53
CA PRO A 158 12.55 2.80 -11.68
C PRO A 158 14.01 2.78 -12.14
N LYS A 159 14.87 2.04 -11.43
CA LYS A 159 16.30 1.93 -11.79
C LYS A 159 16.54 0.92 -12.91
N ARG A 160 15.64 -0.05 -13.09
CA ARG A 160 15.70 -1.06 -14.15
C ARG A 160 14.32 -1.61 -14.49
N GLU A 161 13.80 -1.22 -15.66
CA GLU A 161 12.57 -1.75 -16.24
C GLU A 161 12.83 -2.67 -17.43
N PHE A 162 11.83 -3.49 -17.76
CA PHE A 162 11.81 -4.36 -18.92
C PHE A 162 10.38 -4.58 -19.38
N ASP A 163 10.21 -4.86 -20.67
CA ASP A 163 8.91 -5.14 -21.29
C ASP A 163 8.43 -6.57 -20.98
#